data_AF-A0A3M1CNR2-F1
#
_entry.id   AF-A0A3M1CNR2-F1
#
_cell.length_a   1.000
_cell.length_b   1.000
_cell.length_c   1.000
_cell.angle_alpha   90.00
_cell.angle_beta   90.00
_cell.angle_gamma   90.00
#
_symmetry.space_group_name_H-M   'P 1'
#
loop_
_entity.id
_entity.type
_entity.pdbx_description
1 polymer ?
#
loop_
_entity_poly.entity_id
_entity_poly.type
_entity_poly.pdbx_seq_one_letter_code
_entity_poly.pdbx_strand_id
1 'polypeptide(L)'
;DQDCAPGEVCDLAVQQCVTACTPENQEVVCGAGLVCDERGRCVECTRDDDCGVGLHCNTETSRCQGENSCLTSRDCLPGQVCNPQTHQCTEPPPACISDEDCAEEMVCEVKTGRCVQAGCEPDLAEPNDSPGEAEPLAAGRTDDLRLCEGDIDWFSVTLVRGDRLMVIVQTDFLASQRFQTVLFDPAAEQVLQEDSLLIDYTVDSAGDYLLRTQTLDPRADYDLIVYVSRGIPCDDDDYEPNDDFTQAAVLDAGVHTGLAVCPRDEDWFVVERSPQQRLVVTMEHPAANGQLDLDLLAGDGRTLVDRSAGAGDTEVVTAAPGARTRFFVRVYGAPETQNGYQLTIELTEER
;
A
#
# COMPACT_ATOMS: atom_id res chain seq x y z
N ASP A 1 23.60 -41.28 51.15
CA ASP A 1 23.60 -42.76 51.13
C ASP A 1 23.30 -43.33 52.50
N GLN A 2 24.06 -42.99 53.54
CA GLN A 2 23.80 -43.49 54.90
C GLN A 2 22.43 -43.08 55.48
N ASP A 3 21.85 -42.00 54.98
CA ASP A 3 20.53 -41.51 55.37
C ASP A 3 19.36 -42.08 54.54
N CYS A 4 19.65 -42.87 53.51
CA CYS A 4 18.65 -43.47 52.63
C CYS A 4 18.22 -44.87 53.10
N ALA A 5 17.05 -45.33 52.68
CA ALA A 5 16.57 -46.67 53.05
C ALA A 5 17.44 -47.77 52.40
N PRO A 6 17.45 -49.00 52.95
CA PRO A 6 18.15 -50.12 52.32
C PRO A 6 17.65 -50.34 50.88
N GLY A 7 18.56 -50.31 49.90
CA GLY A 7 18.24 -50.39 48.48
C GLY A 7 18.05 -49.03 47.79
N GLU A 8 18.36 -47.92 48.47
CA GLU A 8 18.33 -46.57 47.91
C GLU A 8 19.71 -45.90 47.99
N VAL A 9 19.96 -45.00 47.05
CA VAL A 9 21.15 -44.14 46.98
C VAL A 9 20.71 -42.67 46.99
N CYS A 10 21.55 -41.77 47.52
CA CYS A 10 21.25 -40.35 47.49
C CYS A 10 21.64 -39.78 46.14
N ASP A 11 20.66 -39.27 45.40
CA ASP A 11 20.88 -38.48 44.21
C ASP A 11 21.12 -37.02 44.60
N LEU A 12 22.35 -36.54 44.34
CA LEU A 12 22.77 -35.19 44.70
C LEU A 12 22.17 -34.11 43.78
N ALA A 13 21.73 -34.45 42.57
CA ALA A 13 21.13 -33.51 41.63
C ALA A 13 19.70 -33.14 42.04
N VAL A 14 18.93 -34.11 42.53
CA VAL A 14 17.56 -33.89 43.02
C VAL A 14 17.45 -33.82 44.55
N GLN A 15 18.55 -34.05 45.27
CA GLN A 15 18.64 -34.08 46.74
C GLN A 15 17.63 -35.05 47.39
N GLN A 16 17.39 -36.20 46.77
CA GLN A 16 16.43 -37.20 47.23
C GLN A 16 17.04 -38.61 47.19
N CYS A 17 16.54 -39.50 48.06
CA CYS A 17 16.87 -40.92 47.99
C CYS A 17 16.09 -41.55 46.85
N VAL A 18 16.82 -42.18 45.92
CA VAL A 18 16.28 -42.87 44.75
C VAL A 18 16.62 -44.35 44.83
N THR A 19 15.81 -45.19 44.19
CA THR A 19 16.07 -46.64 44.12
C THR A 19 17.44 -46.90 43.49
N ALA A 20 18.27 -47.66 44.18
CA ALA A 20 19.58 -48.07 43.67
C ALA A 20 19.40 -48.98 42.46
N CYS A 21 20.17 -48.72 41.40
CA CYS A 21 20.20 -49.62 40.26
C CYS A 21 21.00 -50.89 40.59
N THR A 22 20.76 -51.95 39.83
CA THR A 22 21.56 -53.17 39.74
C THR A 22 21.74 -53.53 38.27
N PRO A 23 22.73 -54.36 37.91
CA PRO A 23 22.93 -54.80 36.53
C PRO A 23 21.67 -55.43 35.89
N GLU A 24 20.81 -56.04 36.70
CA GLU A 24 19.56 -56.68 36.27
C GLU A 24 18.39 -55.72 36.07
N ASN A 25 18.39 -54.55 36.72
CA ASN A 25 17.28 -53.58 36.66
C ASN A 25 17.66 -52.24 36.00
N GLN A 26 18.92 -52.06 35.60
CA GLN A 26 19.46 -50.79 35.10
C GLN A 26 18.72 -50.24 33.88
N GLU A 27 18.22 -51.08 32.97
CA GLU A 27 17.43 -50.60 31.81
C GLU A 27 16.14 -49.88 32.24
N VAL A 28 15.55 -50.32 33.35
CA VAL A 28 14.29 -49.77 33.87
C VAL A 28 14.56 -48.59 34.80
N VAL A 29 15.62 -48.66 35.61
CA VAL A 29 15.93 -47.65 36.64
C VAL A 29 16.71 -46.47 36.08
N CYS A 30 17.70 -46.71 35.21
CA CYS A 30 18.57 -45.67 34.65
C CYS A 30 18.09 -45.13 33.30
N GLY A 31 17.33 -45.93 32.54
CA GLY A 31 16.91 -45.58 31.19
C GLY A 31 18.00 -45.87 30.14
N ALA A 32 17.64 -45.67 28.86
CA ALA A 32 18.50 -46.03 27.74
C ALA A 32 19.78 -45.16 27.69
N GLY A 33 20.94 -45.81 27.61
CA GLY A 33 22.24 -45.15 27.46
C GLY A 33 22.98 -44.87 28.77
N LEU A 34 22.46 -45.29 29.93
CA LEU A 34 23.14 -45.22 31.21
C LEU A 34 23.40 -46.63 31.77
N VAL A 35 24.48 -46.78 32.52
CA VAL A 35 24.90 -48.03 33.18
C VAL A 35 24.93 -47.88 34.69
N CYS A 36 24.72 -48.98 35.39
CA CYS A 36 24.75 -48.98 36.84
C CYS A 36 26.18 -49.14 37.40
N ASP A 37 26.62 -48.20 38.24
CA ASP A 37 27.92 -48.29 38.91
C ASP A 37 27.90 -49.25 40.11
N GLU A 38 29.08 -49.58 40.65
CA GLU A 38 29.22 -50.47 41.81
C GLU A 38 28.55 -49.93 43.10
N ARG A 39 28.18 -48.66 43.11
CA ARG A 39 27.51 -47.99 44.23
C ARG A 39 26.00 -47.91 44.03
N GLY A 40 25.46 -48.50 42.96
CA GLY A 40 24.02 -48.50 42.65
C GLY A 40 23.52 -47.19 42.07
N ARG A 41 24.39 -46.40 41.42
CA ARG A 41 24.07 -45.11 40.77
C ARG A 41 24.09 -45.25 39.26
N CYS A 42 23.20 -44.52 38.60
CA CYS A 42 23.14 -44.45 37.15
C CYS A 42 24.21 -43.46 36.65
N VAL A 43 25.16 -43.96 35.86
CA VAL A 43 26.25 -43.19 35.26
C VAL A 43 26.30 -43.42 33.76
N GLU A 44 26.98 -42.57 32.99
CA GLU A 44 27.09 -42.78 31.54
C GLU A 44 28.03 -43.96 31.22
N CYS A 45 29.04 -44.20 32.04
CA CYS A 45 30.00 -45.28 31.83
C CYS A 45 30.72 -45.68 33.12
N THR A 46 31.16 -46.94 33.16
CA THR A 46 32.13 -47.46 34.15
C THR A 46 33.46 -47.87 33.50
N ARG A 47 33.44 -48.10 32.18
CA ARG A 47 34.57 -48.46 31.33
C ARG A 47 34.35 -47.97 29.91
N ASP A 48 35.41 -47.95 29.10
CA ASP A 48 35.37 -47.43 27.72
C ASP A 48 34.34 -48.14 26.83
N ASP A 49 34.10 -49.44 27.04
CA ASP A 49 33.13 -50.24 26.26
C ASP A 49 31.68 -49.79 26.47
N ASP A 50 31.40 -49.07 27.56
CA ASP A 50 30.07 -48.53 27.84
C ASP A 50 29.82 -47.24 27.03
N CYS A 51 30.88 -46.65 26.47
CA CYS A 51 30.82 -45.44 25.65
C CYS A 51 30.69 -45.75 24.16
N GLY A 52 29.96 -44.89 23.44
CA GLY A 52 29.85 -44.96 21.99
C GLY A 52 31.21 -44.81 21.28
N VAL A 53 31.26 -45.22 20.00
CA VAL A 53 32.48 -45.17 19.19
C VAL A 53 33.14 -43.78 19.21
N GLY A 54 34.45 -43.73 19.52
CA GLY A 54 35.23 -42.49 19.58
C GLY A 54 35.17 -41.74 20.92
N LEU A 55 34.49 -42.30 21.93
CA LEU A 55 34.45 -41.78 23.29
C LEU A 55 35.23 -42.71 24.24
N HIS A 56 35.75 -42.15 25.32
CA HIS A 56 36.41 -42.89 26.42
C HIS A 56 35.71 -42.57 27.74
N CYS A 57 35.73 -43.50 28.67
CA CYS A 57 35.10 -43.30 29.96
C CYS A 57 36.05 -42.55 30.90
N ASN A 58 35.64 -41.36 31.31
CA ASN A 58 36.32 -40.67 32.40
C ASN A 58 35.82 -41.24 33.72
N THR A 59 36.58 -42.19 34.30
CA THR A 59 36.21 -42.90 35.54
C THR A 59 36.16 -42.02 36.79
N GLU A 60 36.72 -40.80 36.75
CA GLU A 60 36.62 -39.84 37.86
C GLU A 60 35.26 -39.13 37.88
N THR A 61 34.71 -38.87 36.69
CA THR A 61 33.42 -38.20 36.52
C THR A 61 32.28 -39.17 36.15
N SER A 62 32.62 -40.41 35.82
CA SER A 62 31.72 -41.46 35.28
C SER A 62 30.94 -40.99 34.04
N ARG A 63 31.63 -40.23 33.16
CA ARG A 63 31.07 -39.65 31.92
C ARG A 63 31.86 -40.08 30.68
N CYS A 64 31.16 -40.28 29.58
CA CYS A 64 31.79 -40.53 28.29
C CYS A 64 32.32 -39.22 27.69
N GLN A 65 33.63 -39.14 27.48
CA GLN A 65 34.31 -37.93 26.98
C GLN A 65 35.04 -38.23 25.66
N GLY A 66 35.23 -37.19 24.84
CA GLY A 66 35.95 -37.30 23.57
C GLY A 66 36.31 -35.91 23.04
N GLU A 67 36.98 -35.85 21.89
CA GLU A 67 37.41 -34.56 21.33
C GLU A 67 36.25 -33.60 20.99
N ASN A 68 35.02 -34.13 20.84
CA ASN A 68 33.80 -33.39 20.48
C ASN A 68 32.75 -33.32 21.60
N SER A 69 33.12 -33.61 22.86
CA SER A 69 32.19 -33.57 24.01
C SER A 69 32.02 -32.17 24.58
N CYS A 70 30.81 -31.84 25.06
CA CYS A 70 30.46 -30.54 25.61
C CYS A 70 29.53 -30.65 26.84
N LEU A 71 29.59 -29.64 27.71
CA LEU A 71 28.63 -29.46 28.81
C LEU A 71 27.65 -28.33 28.51
N THR A 72 28.12 -27.29 27.84
CA THR A 72 27.32 -26.16 27.38
C THR A 72 27.72 -25.82 25.94
N SER A 73 26.87 -25.09 25.23
CA SER A 73 27.20 -24.60 23.87
C SER A 73 28.44 -23.70 23.82
N ARG A 74 28.97 -23.25 24.97
CA ARG A 74 30.23 -22.49 25.05
C ARG A 74 31.47 -23.36 24.87
N ASP A 75 31.33 -24.66 25.06
CA ASP A 75 32.42 -25.63 24.88
C ASP A 75 32.59 -26.01 23.40
N CYS A 76 31.65 -25.60 22.54
CA CYS A 76 31.62 -25.92 21.13
C CYS A 76 32.27 -24.83 20.27
N LEU A 77 32.73 -25.23 19.07
CA LEU A 77 33.26 -24.29 18.08
C LEU A 77 32.17 -23.30 17.62
N PRO A 78 32.55 -22.10 17.13
CA PRO A 78 31.59 -21.14 16.60
C PRO A 78 30.67 -21.77 15.55
N GLY A 79 29.36 -21.68 15.76
CA GLY A 79 28.34 -22.27 14.88
C GLY A 79 27.84 -23.66 15.31
N GLN A 80 28.36 -24.23 16.39
CA GLN A 80 27.85 -25.48 16.98
C GLN A 80 27.15 -25.21 18.31
N VAL A 81 26.23 -26.11 18.67
CA VAL A 81 25.55 -26.13 19.98
C VAL A 81 25.76 -27.47 20.65
N CYS A 82 25.74 -27.46 21.98
CA CYS A 82 25.84 -28.71 22.71
C CYS A 82 24.49 -29.41 22.71
N ASN A 83 24.43 -30.61 22.11
CA ASN A 83 23.22 -31.42 22.18
C ASN A 83 23.08 -31.99 23.61
N PRO A 84 21.98 -31.68 24.32
CA PRO A 84 21.83 -32.07 25.72
C PRO A 84 21.61 -33.56 25.93
N GLN A 85 21.27 -34.33 24.89
CA GLN A 85 21.07 -35.78 24.98
C GLN A 85 22.34 -36.57 24.68
N THR A 86 23.13 -36.11 23.70
CA THR A 86 24.35 -36.82 23.29
C THR A 86 25.61 -36.23 23.92
N HIS A 87 25.52 -35.06 24.55
CA HIS A 87 26.64 -34.30 25.10
C HIS A 87 27.76 -34.05 24.08
N GLN A 88 27.39 -33.93 22.81
CA GLN A 88 28.29 -33.68 21.69
C GLN A 88 27.97 -32.34 21.04
N CYS A 89 29.01 -31.66 20.54
CA CYS A 89 28.84 -30.48 19.72
C CYS A 89 28.30 -30.87 18.36
N THR A 90 27.11 -30.35 18.05
CA THR A 90 26.39 -30.61 16.80
C THR A 90 26.04 -29.28 16.14
N GLU A 91 25.75 -29.30 14.84
CA GLU A 91 25.13 -28.14 14.19
C GLU A 91 23.77 -27.85 14.86
N PRO A 92 23.41 -26.57 15.08
CA PRO A 92 22.11 -26.22 15.64
C PRO A 92 20.99 -26.76 14.75
N PRO A 93 19.91 -27.28 15.33
CA PRO A 93 18.75 -27.68 14.56
C PRO A 93 18.21 -26.49 13.75
N PRO A 94 17.64 -26.72 12.55
CA PRO A 94 17.03 -25.66 11.77
C PRO A 94 15.90 -25.00 12.58
N ALA A 95 15.68 -23.71 12.35
CA ALA A 95 14.64 -22.95 13.04
C ALA A 95 13.23 -23.42 12.64
N CYS A 96 13.08 -23.99 11.44
CA CYS A 96 11.83 -24.58 10.97
C CYS A 96 12.09 -25.80 10.08
N ILE A 97 11.14 -26.71 10.04
CA ILE A 97 11.05 -27.80 9.04
C ILE A 97 9.73 -27.74 8.25
N SER A 98 8.78 -26.93 8.71
CA SER A 98 7.48 -26.66 8.11
C SER A 98 6.99 -25.27 8.48
N ASP A 99 5.96 -24.78 7.79
CA ASP A 99 5.41 -23.44 8.02
C ASP A 99 4.79 -23.29 9.42
N GLU A 100 4.34 -24.40 10.03
CA GLU A 100 3.82 -24.41 11.40
C GLU A 100 4.86 -24.06 12.47
N ASP A 101 6.16 -24.20 12.13
CA ASP A 101 7.26 -23.83 13.02
C ASP A 101 7.57 -22.32 12.97
N CYS A 102 6.93 -21.59 12.06
CA CYS A 102 7.15 -20.17 11.83
C CYS A 102 6.06 -19.29 12.46
N ALA A 103 6.40 -18.02 12.72
CA ALA A 103 5.45 -17.03 13.18
C ALA A 103 4.38 -16.73 12.10
N GLU A 104 3.27 -16.12 12.49
CA GLU A 104 2.23 -15.67 11.55
C GLU A 104 2.86 -14.82 10.41
N GLU A 105 2.41 -15.06 9.17
CA GLU A 105 2.93 -14.44 7.93
C GLU A 105 4.37 -14.82 7.53
N MET A 106 4.93 -15.87 8.13
CA MET A 106 6.24 -16.41 7.77
C MET A 106 6.10 -17.86 7.25
N VAL A 107 6.90 -18.21 6.25
CA VAL A 107 6.95 -19.53 5.61
C VAL A 107 8.32 -20.14 5.85
N CYS A 108 8.39 -21.46 6.00
CA CYS A 108 9.66 -22.14 6.20
C CYS A 108 10.41 -22.32 4.87
N GLU A 109 11.57 -21.70 4.73
CA GLU A 109 12.50 -22.01 3.66
C GLU A 109 13.22 -23.33 3.97
N VAL A 110 12.60 -24.46 3.60
CA VAL A 110 13.05 -25.83 3.95
C VAL A 110 14.51 -26.12 3.59
N LYS A 111 15.07 -25.45 2.56
CA LYS A 111 16.49 -25.61 2.16
C LYS A 111 17.48 -25.01 3.15
N THR A 112 17.10 -23.91 3.80
CA THR A 112 17.97 -23.19 4.75
C THR A 112 17.52 -23.41 6.20
N GLY A 113 16.32 -23.94 6.41
CA GLY A 113 15.73 -24.16 7.72
C GLY A 113 15.41 -22.85 8.44
N ARG A 114 15.13 -21.78 7.70
CA ARG A 114 14.84 -20.44 8.23
C ARG A 114 13.40 -20.06 7.90
N CYS A 115 12.73 -19.45 8.87
CA CYS A 115 11.48 -18.74 8.61
C CYS A 115 11.80 -17.46 7.83
N VAL A 116 11.17 -17.32 6.66
CA VAL A 116 11.22 -16.13 5.81
C VAL A 116 9.82 -15.57 5.68
N GLN A 117 9.70 -14.29 5.32
CA GLN A 117 8.38 -13.68 5.11
C GLN A 117 7.66 -14.41 3.97
N ALA A 118 6.39 -14.75 4.17
CA ALA A 118 5.55 -15.29 3.11
C ALA A 118 5.60 -14.32 1.93
N GLY A 119 5.94 -14.81 0.74
CA GLY A 119 5.84 -14.00 -0.48
C GLY A 119 4.42 -13.48 -0.65
N CYS A 120 4.27 -12.31 -1.24
CA CYS A 120 2.94 -11.85 -1.65
C CYS A 120 2.41 -12.78 -2.76
N GLU A 121 1.27 -13.43 -2.52
CA GLU A 121 0.58 -14.24 -3.53
C GLU A 121 -0.48 -13.36 -4.21
N PRO A 122 -0.47 -13.24 -5.56
CA PRO A 122 -1.47 -12.50 -6.30
C PRO A 122 -2.90 -12.98 -5.98
N ASP A 123 -3.87 -12.10 -6.14
CA ASP A 123 -5.27 -12.43 -5.89
C ASP A 123 -5.91 -13.23 -7.05
N LEU A 124 -7.25 -13.34 -7.05
CA LEU A 124 -8.01 -14.10 -8.05
C LEU A 124 -8.36 -13.32 -9.32
N ALA A 125 -8.24 -11.99 -9.31
CA ALA A 125 -8.46 -11.13 -10.48
C ALA A 125 -7.29 -11.21 -11.47
N GLU A 126 -6.13 -11.65 -11.00
CA GLU A 126 -4.91 -11.75 -11.78
C GLU A 126 -4.96 -12.83 -12.89
N PRO A 127 -4.37 -12.57 -14.08
CA PRO A 127 -3.55 -11.40 -14.41
C PRO A 127 -4.39 -10.19 -14.86
N ASN A 128 -4.17 -9.03 -14.25
CA ASN A 128 -4.81 -7.75 -14.61
C ASN A 128 -3.83 -6.56 -14.59
N ASP A 129 -2.54 -6.85 -14.82
CA ASP A 129 -1.41 -5.92 -14.83
C ASP A 129 -1.40 -4.83 -15.93
N SER A 130 -2.31 -4.91 -16.90
CA SER A 130 -2.29 -4.02 -18.06
C SER A 130 -3.69 -3.65 -18.58
N PRO A 131 -3.84 -2.53 -19.32
CA PRO A 131 -5.14 -2.13 -19.88
C PRO A 131 -5.82 -3.21 -20.74
N GLY A 132 -5.03 -4.04 -21.44
CA GLY A 132 -5.55 -5.12 -22.29
C GLY A 132 -5.95 -6.39 -21.52
N GLU A 133 -5.57 -6.47 -20.24
CA GLU A 133 -5.85 -7.55 -19.31
C GLU A 133 -6.83 -7.11 -18.21
N ALA A 134 -7.40 -5.90 -18.32
CA ALA A 134 -8.24 -5.32 -17.29
C ALA A 134 -9.45 -6.21 -16.95
N GLU A 135 -9.58 -6.57 -15.67
CA GLU A 135 -10.65 -7.45 -15.19
C GLU A 135 -12.00 -6.71 -15.21
N PRO A 136 -13.08 -7.29 -15.76
CA PRO A 136 -14.39 -6.65 -15.76
C PRO A 136 -14.93 -6.41 -14.35
N LEU A 137 -15.18 -5.14 -14.03
CA LEU A 137 -15.68 -4.69 -12.74
C LEU A 137 -17.13 -4.21 -12.86
N ALA A 138 -18.02 -4.89 -12.13
CA ALA A 138 -19.44 -4.56 -12.08
C ALA A 138 -19.78 -3.67 -10.86
N ALA A 139 -20.92 -2.99 -10.92
CA ALA A 139 -21.46 -2.30 -9.74
C ALA A 139 -21.70 -3.31 -8.59
N GLY A 140 -21.26 -2.95 -7.39
CA GLY A 140 -21.26 -3.85 -6.24
C GLY A 140 -19.98 -3.75 -5.43
N ARG A 141 -19.66 -4.82 -4.71
CA ARG A 141 -18.46 -4.94 -3.89
C ARG A 141 -17.60 -6.07 -4.44
N THR A 142 -16.31 -5.80 -4.62
CA THR A 142 -15.27 -6.77 -4.93
C THR A 142 -14.33 -6.81 -3.73
N ASP A 143 -14.19 -8.01 -3.16
CA ASP A 143 -13.47 -8.27 -1.92
C ASP A 143 -12.18 -9.04 -2.20
N ASP A 144 -11.28 -9.06 -1.22
CA ASP A 144 -10.10 -9.91 -1.18
C ASP A 144 -9.11 -9.65 -2.33
N LEU A 145 -9.01 -8.40 -2.79
CA LEU A 145 -8.00 -7.99 -3.76
C LEU A 145 -6.66 -7.71 -3.07
N ARG A 146 -5.56 -7.90 -3.78
CA ARG A 146 -4.22 -7.75 -3.27
C ARG A 146 -3.26 -7.28 -4.35
N LEU A 147 -2.60 -6.17 -4.04
CA LEU A 147 -1.44 -5.68 -4.76
C LEU A 147 -0.16 -6.22 -4.14
N CYS A 148 0.68 -6.86 -4.95
CA CYS A 148 2.05 -7.25 -4.60
C CYS A 148 3.10 -6.19 -4.99
N GLU A 149 4.39 -6.44 -4.71
CA GLU A 149 5.44 -5.45 -4.96
C GLU A 149 5.58 -5.15 -6.46
N GLY A 150 5.18 -3.93 -6.86
CA GLY A 150 5.25 -3.47 -8.25
C GLY A 150 4.05 -3.90 -9.11
N ASP A 151 3.07 -4.53 -8.50
CA ASP A 151 1.79 -4.95 -9.08
C ASP A 151 0.88 -3.75 -9.37
N ILE A 152 0.09 -3.83 -10.44
CA ILE A 152 -0.81 -2.77 -10.90
C ILE A 152 -2.12 -3.39 -11.38
N ASP A 153 -3.17 -3.25 -10.60
CA ASP A 153 -4.48 -3.74 -10.98
C ASP A 153 -5.19 -2.82 -11.97
N TRP A 154 -5.58 -3.36 -13.13
CA TRP A 154 -6.50 -2.73 -14.07
C TRP A 154 -7.88 -3.39 -14.04
N PHE A 155 -8.92 -2.58 -14.07
CA PHE A 155 -10.30 -3.01 -14.16
C PHE A 155 -11.03 -2.27 -15.29
N SER A 156 -12.02 -2.93 -15.90
CA SER A 156 -12.87 -2.32 -16.93
C SER A 156 -14.31 -2.20 -16.45
N VAL A 157 -14.92 -1.03 -16.61
CA VAL A 157 -16.31 -0.76 -16.23
C VAL A 157 -17.08 -0.26 -17.45
N THR A 158 -18.05 -1.04 -17.92
CA THR A 158 -18.94 -0.64 -19.02
C THR A 158 -19.95 0.40 -18.54
N LEU A 159 -19.89 1.62 -19.09
CA LEU A 159 -20.75 2.74 -18.73
C LEU A 159 -21.43 3.33 -19.96
N VAL A 160 -22.58 3.97 -19.75
CA VAL A 160 -23.26 4.76 -20.79
C VAL A 160 -23.25 6.25 -20.43
N ARG A 161 -23.31 7.12 -21.45
CA ARG A 161 -23.37 8.57 -21.27
C ARG A 161 -24.37 8.98 -20.18
N GLY A 162 -23.89 9.74 -19.21
CA GLY A 162 -24.63 10.21 -18.05
C GLY A 162 -24.66 9.24 -16.87
N ASP A 163 -23.97 8.11 -16.93
CA ASP A 163 -23.71 7.32 -15.73
C ASP A 163 -22.69 8.06 -14.84
N ARG A 164 -23.01 8.20 -13.56
CA ARG A 164 -22.09 8.65 -12.51
C ARG A 164 -21.51 7.43 -11.82
N LEU A 165 -20.23 7.20 -12.07
CA LEU A 165 -19.40 6.19 -11.44
C LEU A 165 -18.82 6.73 -10.13
N MET A 166 -19.06 6.02 -9.04
CA MET A 166 -18.36 6.23 -7.78
C MET A 166 -17.63 4.93 -7.39
N VAL A 167 -16.31 4.99 -7.28
CA VAL A 167 -15.47 3.87 -6.82
C VAL A 167 -14.80 4.27 -5.52
N ILE A 168 -14.99 3.46 -4.48
CA ILE A 168 -14.36 3.62 -3.18
C ILE A 168 -13.40 2.46 -2.98
N VAL A 169 -12.13 2.79 -2.81
CA VAL A 169 -11.08 1.83 -2.44
C VAL A 169 -11.06 1.75 -0.91
N GLN A 170 -11.31 0.56 -0.37
CA GLN A 170 -11.21 0.28 1.06
C GLN A 170 -9.92 -0.46 1.35
N THR A 171 -9.06 0.13 2.17
CA THR A 171 -7.78 -0.43 2.58
C THR A 171 -7.48 0.04 4.01
N ASP A 172 -6.37 -0.40 4.60
CA ASP A 172 -5.93 0.11 5.90
C ASP A 172 -5.70 1.63 5.79
N PHE A 173 -6.22 2.38 6.76
CA PHE A 173 -6.05 3.83 6.85
C PHE A 173 -4.58 4.25 6.78
N LEU A 174 -3.65 3.44 7.30
CA LEU A 174 -2.21 3.73 7.23
C LEU A 174 -1.63 3.56 5.82
N ALA A 175 -2.22 2.70 4.99
CA ALA A 175 -1.81 2.48 3.61
C ALA A 175 -2.45 3.50 2.63
N SER A 176 -3.58 4.11 3.02
CA SER A 176 -4.38 5.01 2.16
C SER A 176 -3.61 6.07 1.37
N GLN A 177 -2.60 6.72 1.97
CA GLN A 177 -1.81 7.78 1.33
C GLN A 177 -0.84 7.26 0.27
N ARG A 178 -0.64 5.94 0.20
CA ARG A 178 0.26 5.27 -0.73
C ARG A 178 -0.48 4.62 -1.88
N PHE A 179 -1.81 4.58 -1.82
CA PHE A 179 -2.66 4.19 -2.92
C PHE A 179 -2.81 5.34 -3.93
N GLN A 180 -2.85 4.94 -5.20
CA GLN A 180 -3.23 5.79 -6.31
C GLN A 180 -4.25 5.03 -7.14
N THR A 181 -5.40 5.66 -7.36
CA THR A 181 -6.49 5.15 -8.18
C THR A 181 -6.78 6.15 -9.28
N VAL A 182 -6.78 5.68 -10.52
CA VAL A 182 -6.90 6.53 -11.72
C VAL A 182 -7.99 5.97 -12.62
N LEU A 183 -8.92 6.83 -13.03
CA LEU A 183 -9.89 6.53 -14.06
C LEU A 183 -9.39 7.08 -15.39
N PHE A 184 -9.38 6.24 -16.41
CA PHE A 184 -9.04 6.58 -17.78
C PHE A 184 -10.27 6.50 -18.69
N ASP A 185 -10.17 7.19 -19.82
CA ASP A 185 -11.10 7.04 -20.93
C ASP A 185 -11.04 5.63 -21.56
N PRO A 186 -12.02 5.24 -22.39
CA PRO A 186 -12.05 3.90 -22.98
C PRO A 186 -10.87 3.55 -23.89
N ALA A 187 -10.09 4.54 -24.36
CA ALA A 187 -8.88 4.29 -25.15
C ALA A 187 -7.61 4.13 -24.29
N ALA A 188 -7.69 4.34 -22.97
CA ALA A 188 -6.55 4.42 -22.05
C ALA A 188 -5.53 5.53 -22.40
N GLU A 189 -5.97 6.59 -23.08
CA GLU A 189 -5.12 7.69 -23.56
C GLU A 189 -5.18 8.92 -22.64
N GLN A 190 -6.32 9.13 -21.97
CA GLN A 190 -6.58 10.30 -21.14
C GLN A 190 -6.93 9.89 -19.71
N VAL A 191 -6.32 10.58 -18.73
CA VAL A 191 -6.71 10.50 -17.33
C VAL A 191 -7.92 11.40 -17.12
N LEU A 192 -9.04 10.82 -16.70
CA LEU A 192 -10.29 11.54 -16.41
C LEU A 192 -10.36 11.98 -14.94
N GLN A 193 -9.86 11.13 -14.04
CA GLN A 193 -9.74 11.47 -12.63
C GLN A 193 -8.61 10.65 -11.99
N GLU A 194 -7.87 11.29 -11.09
CA GLU A 194 -6.92 10.64 -10.20
C GLU A 194 -7.22 11.03 -8.75
N ASP A 195 -7.22 10.05 -7.86
CA ASP A 195 -7.35 10.23 -6.41
C ASP A 195 -6.65 9.05 -5.70
N SER A 196 -6.48 9.11 -4.39
CA SER A 196 -5.97 7.96 -3.64
C SER A 196 -7.01 6.86 -3.50
N LEU A 197 -8.24 7.22 -3.07
CA LEU A 197 -9.24 6.23 -2.64
C LEU A 197 -10.65 6.44 -3.21
N LEU A 198 -10.90 7.52 -3.95
CA LEU A 198 -12.24 7.86 -4.41
C LEU A 198 -12.23 8.32 -5.87
N ILE A 199 -12.90 7.57 -6.73
CA ILE A 199 -13.33 8.06 -8.04
C ILE A 199 -14.79 8.48 -7.93
N ASP A 200 -15.12 9.64 -8.49
CA ASP A 200 -16.48 10.18 -8.54
C ASP A 200 -16.61 11.02 -9.81
N TYR A 201 -17.05 10.35 -10.88
CA TYR A 201 -16.99 10.87 -12.24
C TYR A 201 -18.29 10.57 -13.00
N THR A 202 -18.77 11.51 -13.81
CA THR A 202 -19.93 11.29 -14.69
C THR A 202 -19.46 11.21 -16.13
N VAL A 203 -19.73 10.09 -16.80
CA VAL A 203 -19.23 9.83 -18.14
C VAL A 203 -20.02 10.58 -19.22
N ASP A 204 -19.31 11.11 -20.21
CA ASP A 204 -19.81 11.91 -21.33
C ASP A 204 -20.21 11.07 -22.56
N SER A 205 -19.74 9.82 -22.61
CA SER A 205 -19.90 8.90 -23.72
C SER A 205 -20.08 7.47 -23.22
N ALA A 206 -20.49 6.57 -24.12
CA ALA A 206 -20.63 5.15 -23.78
C ALA A 206 -19.35 4.40 -24.15
N GLY A 207 -18.88 3.54 -23.25
CA GLY A 207 -17.65 2.78 -23.45
C GLY A 207 -17.24 1.97 -22.23
N ASP A 208 -16.14 1.24 -22.36
CA ASP A 208 -15.51 0.50 -21.28
C ASP A 208 -14.42 1.37 -20.67
N TYR A 209 -14.74 2.06 -19.58
CA TYR A 209 -13.80 2.93 -18.88
C TYR A 209 -12.84 2.10 -18.04
N LEU A 210 -11.59 2.54 -17.93
CA LEU A 210 -10.54 1.76 -17.29
C LEU A 210 -10.16 2.38 -15.95
N LEU A 211 -10.21 1.58 -14.89
CA LEU A 211 -9.77 1.94 -13.56
C LEU A 211 -8.42 1.27 -13.31
N ARG A 212 -7.41 2.04 -12.90
CA ARG A 212 -6.14 1.50 -12.43
C ARG A 212 -5.98 1.78 -10.96
N THR A 213 -5.63 0.77 -10.18
CA THR A 213 -5.30 0.90 -8.76
C THR A 213 -3.89 0.35 -8.51
N GLN A 214 -3.06 1.11 -7.80
CA GLN A 214 -1.71 0.70 -7.45
C GLN A 214 -1.30 1.26 -6.08
N THR A 215 -0.25 0.70 -5.49
CA THR A 215 0.31 1.14 -4.21
C THR A 215 1.83 1.26 -4.24
N LEU A 216 2.40 2.10 -3.38
CA LEU A 216 3.85 2.15 -3.13
C LEU A 216 4.30 1.21 -2.00
N ASP A 217 3.37 0.54 -1.34
CA ASP A 217 3.69 -0.52 -0.37
C ASP A 217 4.08 -1.81 -1.09
N PRO A 218 5.00 -2.62 -0.53
CA PRO A 218 5.40 -3.89 -1.14
C PRO A 218 4.27 -4.94 -1.15
N ARG A 219 3.21 -4.68 -0.38
CA ARG A 219 1.97 -5.45 -0.37
C ARG A 219 0.85 -4.58 0.20
N ALA A 220 -0.34 -4.64 -0.40
CA ALA A 220 -1.55 -4.11 0.20
C ALA A 220 -2.77 -4.96 -0.16
N ASP A 221 -3.57 -5.31 0.84
CA ASP A 221 -4.90 -5.88 0.65
C ASP A 221 -5.92 -4.73 0.55
N TYR A 222 -6.91 -4.85 -0.34
CA TYR A 222 -7.94 -3.84 -0.52
C TYR A 222 -9.26 -4.43 -1.06
N ASP A 223 -10.33 -3.67 -0.94
CA ASP A 223 -11.63 -3.96 -1.55
C ASP A 223 -12.06 -2.77 -2.43
N LEU A 224 -12.88 -3.05 -3.44
CA LEU A 224 -13.53 -2.04 -4.27
C LEU A 224 -15.04 -2.02 -4.01
N ILE A 225 -15.59 -0.84 -3.75
CA ILE A 225 -17.03 -0.62 -3.73
C ILE A 225 -17.39 0.31 -4.89
N VAL A 226 -18.18 -0.20 -5.82
CA VAL A 226 -18.57 0.48 -7.06
C VAL A 226 -20.06 0.78 -7.06
N TYR A 227 -20.41 2.05 -7.19
CA TYR A 227 -21.76 2.51 -7.43
C TYR A 227 -21.85 3.14 -8.82
N VAL A 228 -22.87 2.71 -9.59
CA VAL A 228 -23.25 3.37 -10.84
C VAL A 228 -24.64 3.95 -10.64
N SER A 229 -24.75 5.26 -10.82
CA SER A 229 -25.99 6.02 -10.64
C SER A 229 -26.21 6.96 -11.82
N ARG A 230 -27.35 7.67 -11.86
CA ARG A 230 -27.57 8.68 -12.89
C ARG A 230 -26.88 9.98 -12.51
N GLY A 231 -25.97 10.44 -13.35
CA GLY A 231 -25.40 11.78 -13.33
C GLY A 231 -25.93 12.65 -14.46
N ILE A 232 -25.39 13.85 -14.54
CA ILE A 232 -25.54 14.76 -15.68
C ILE A 232 -24.13 14.94 -16.22
N PRO A 233 -23.83 14.48 -17.45
CA PRO A 233 -22.49 14.67 -18.01
C PRO A 233 -22.21 16.16 -18.15
N CYS A 234 -20.93 16.53 -18.03
CA CYS A 234 -20.50 17.85 -18.48
C CYS A 234 -20.31 17.79 -19.99
N ASP A 235 -21.03 18.66 -20.71
CA ASP A 235 -20.74 18.92 -22.11
C ASP A 235 -19.86 20.15 -22.11
N ASP A 236 -18.59 19.95 -22.43
CA ASP A 236 -17.61 21.02 -22.48
C ASP A 236 -17.86 21.98 -23.64
N ASP A 237 -17.25 23.15 -23.58
CA ASP A 237 -17.45 24.18 -24.60
C ASP A 237 -16.47 24.07 -25.79
N ASP A 238 -16.72 24.87 -26.83
CA ASP A 238 -15.99 24.80 -28.11
C ASP A 238 -14.54 25.36 -28.01
N TYR A 239 -14.14 25.94 -26.87
CA TYR A 239 -12.80 26.54 -26.68
C TYR A 239 -11.76 25.60 -26.08
N GLU A 240 -12.18 24.43 -25.60
CA GLU A 240 -11.28 23.45 -25.01
C GLU A 240 -10.28 22.84 -26.03
N PRO A 241 -9.05 22.49 -25.60
CA PRO A 241 -8.55 22.57 -24.22
C PRO A 241 -8.01 23.97 -23.87
N ASN A 242 -8.48 24.55 -22.77
CA ASN A 242 -8.05 25.82 -22.18
C ASN A 242 -7.86 25.75 -20.66
N ASP A 243 -7.51 24.58 -20.16
CA ASP A 243 -7.39 24.20 -18.74
C ASP A 243 -6.25 24.95 -18.01
N ASP A 244 -5.35 25.60 -18.76
CA ASP A 244 -4.24 26.38 -18.22
C ASP A 244 -3.86 27.62 -19.04
N PHE A 245 -3.11 28.53 -18.41
CA PHE A 245 -2.70 29.80 -19.02
C PHE A 245 -1.83 29.67 -20.28
N THR A 246 -1.18 28.52 -20.51
CA THR A 246 -0.39 28.23 -21.71
C THR A 246 -1.25 27.76 -22.88
N GLN A 247 -2.41 27.17 -22.59
CA GLN A 247 -3.42 26.72 -23.55
C GLN A 247 -4.56 27.75 -23.74
N ALA A 248 -4.56 28.83 -22.97
CA ALA A 248 -5.64 29.81 -22.94
C ALA A 248 -6.19 30.24 -24.32
N ALA A 249 -7.51 30.16 -24.47
CA ALA A 249 -8.21 30.53 -25.69
C ALA A 249 -8.28 32.05 -25.90
N VAL A 250 -8.15 32.51 -27.14
CA VAL A 250 -8.17 33.95 -27.46
C VAL A 250 -9.59 34.46 -27.57
N LEU A 251 -9.96 35.48 -26.78
CA LEU A 251 -11.25 36.15 -26.87
C LEU A 251 -11.10 37.62 -27.28
N ASP A 252 -11.92 38.01 -28.24
CA ASP A 252 -12.13 39.41 -28.62
C ASP A 252 -13.20 40.09 -27.74
N ALA A 253 -13.28 41.42 -27.82
CA ALA A 253 -14.36 42.17 -27.20
C ALA A 253 -15.72 41.75 -27.78
N GLY A 254 -16.71 41.55 -26.91
CA GLY A 254 -18.01 41.01 -27.30
C GLY A 254 -18.67 40.18 -26.21
N VAL A 255 -19.76 39.50 -26.58
CA VAL A 255 -20.48 38.56 -25.73
C VAL A 255 -20.17 37.14 -26.21
N HIS A 256 -19.69 36.30 -25.31
CA HIS A 256 -19.34 34.90 -25.52
C HIS A 256 -20.26 34.03 -24.67
N THR A 257 -21.09 33.22 -25.32
CA THR A 257 -22.15 32.42 -24.69
C THR A 257 -21.90 30.94 -24.88
N GLY A 258 -22.49 30.11 -24.02
CA GLY A 258 -22.38 28.65 -24.16
C GLY A 258 -21.03 28.13 -23.68
N LEU A 259 -20.38 28.88 -22.79
CA LEU A 259 -19.16 28.45 -22.11
C LEU A 259 -19.53 27.55 -20.92
N ALA A 260 -18.66 26.63 -20.54
CA ALA A 260 -18.91 25.69 -19.47
C ALA A 260 -17.64 25.36 -18.71
N VAL A 261 -17.69 25.44 -17.37
CA VAL A 261 -16.66 24.86 -16.52
C VAL A 261 -17.09 23.45 -16.13
N CYS A 262 -16.24 22.47 -16.39
CA CYS A 262 -16.43 21.10 -15.94
C CYS A 262 -15.75 20.82 -14.58
N PRO A 263 -16.15 19.75 -13.86
CA PRO A 263 -15.52 19.41 -12.59
C PRO A 263 -14.01 19.20 -12.72
N ARG A 264 -13.25 19.82 -11.80
CA ARG A 264 -11.77 19.84 -11.76
C ARG A 264 -11.12 20.53 -12.96
N ASP A 265 -11.88 21.37 -13.64
CA ASP A 265 -11.41 22.19 -14.75
C ASP A 265 -11.33 23.67 -14.38
N GLU A 266 -10.54 24.42 -15.15
CA GLU A 266 -10.44 25.87 -15.07
C GLU A 266 -10.28 26.48 -16.46
N ASP A 267 -11.11 27.46 -16.78
CA ASP A 267 -11.11 27.99 -18.13
C ASP A 267 -10.23 29.24 -18.21
N TRP A 268 -9.18 29.16 -19.03
CA TRP A 268 -8.27 30.27 -19.25
C TRP A 268 -8.51 30.90 -20.61
N PHE A 269 -8.71 32.22 -20.60
CA PHE A 269 -8.81 33.02 -21.82
C PHE A 269 -7.73 34.10 -21.84
N VAL A 270 -7.34 34.53 -23.03
CA VAL A 270 -6.46 35.68 -23.24
C VAL A 270 -7.20 36.80 -23.98
N VAL A 271 -7.12 38.00 -23.42
CA VAL A 271 -7.72 39.21 -23.98
C VAL A 271 -6.64 40.26 -24.20
N GLU A 272 -6.66 40.88 -25.37
CA GLU A 272 -5.79 42.00 -25.70
C GLU A 272 -6.55 43.33 -25.74
N ARG A 273 -5.89 44.41 -25.30
CA ARG A 273 -6.41 45.78 -25.36
C ARG A 273 -5.34 46.78 -25.75
N SER A 274 -5.77 47.90 -26.30
CA SER A 274 -4.90 49.07 -26.47
C SER A 274 -4.65 49.78 -25.12
N PRO A 275 -3.49 50.46 -24.95
CA PRO A 275 -3.16 51.10 -23.67
C PRO A 275 -4.17 52.13 -23.17
N GLN A 276 -4.92 52.78 -24.07
CA GLN A 276 -5.92 53.81 -23.77
C GLN A 276 -7.29 53.23 -23.38
N GLN A 277 -7.50 51.93 -23.57
CA GLN A 277 -8.78 51.28 -23.30
C GLN A 277 -8.81 50.78 -21.85
N ARG A 278 -9.94 50.97 -21.17
CA ARG A 278 -10.32 50.23 -19.98
C ARG A 278 -10.88 48.87 -20.41
N LEU A 279 -10.49 47.81 -19.72
CA LEU A 279 -11.08 46.47 -19.86
C LEU A 279 -12.04 46.22 -18.71
N VAL A 280 -13.23 45.74 -19.05
CA VAL A 280 -14.21 45.18 -18.11
C VAL A 280 -14.56 43.78 -18.62
N VAL A 281 -14.47 42.80 -17.75
CA VAL A 281 -14.94 41.44 -18.01
C VAL A 281 -16.04 41.14 -17.01
N THR A 282 -17.21 40.80 -17.53
CA THR A 282 -18.37 40.40 -16.74
C THR A 282 -18.67 38.94 -17.04
N MET A 283 -18.74 38.14 -15.99
CA MET A 283 -19.20 36.76 -16.06
C MET A 283 -20.61 36.67 -15.48
N GLU A 284 -21.51 36.04 -16.19
CA GLU A 284 -22.85 35.69 -15.71
C GLU A 284 -23.01 34.17 -15.67
N HIS A 285 -23.46 33.63 -14.54
CA HIS A 285 -23.67 32.20 -14.33
C HIS A 285 -24.80 31.97 -13.32
N PRO A 286 -25.55 30.86 -13.36
CA PRO A 286 -26.52 30.54 -12.32
C PRO A 286 -25.80 30.00 -11.08
N ALA A 287 -25.59 30.81 -10.04
CA ALA A 287 -24.86 30.42 -8.82
C ALA A 287 -25.51 29.24 -8.09
N ALA A 288 -26.81 29.02 -8.31
CA ALA A 288 -27.55 27.87 -7.80
C ALA A 288 -27.06 26.50 -8.35
N ASN A 289 -26.39 26.49 -9.50
CA ASN A 289 -25.81 25.28 -10.09
C ASN A 289 -24.35 25.03 -9.62
N GLY A 290 -23.76 25.98 -8.90
CA GLY A 290 -22.37 25.96 -8.47
C GLY A 290 -21.76 27.36 -8.61
N GLN A 291 -21.04 27.80 -7.59
CA GLN A 291 -20.40 29.12 -7.61
C GLN A 291 -19.17 29.08 -8.51
N LEU A 292 -19.05 30.10 -9.37
CA LEU A 292 -17.85 30.37 -10.15
C LEU A 292 -17.23 31.70 -9.71
N ASP A 293 -15.91 31.75 -9.72
CA ASP A 293 -15.09 32.92 -9.44
C ASP A 293 -14.37 33.38 -10.72
N LEU A 294 -13.98 34.66 -10.74
CA LEU A 294 -13.34 35.30 -11.89
C LEU A 294 -12.07 36.04 -11.46
N ASP A 295 -10.95 35.63 -12.06
CA ASP A 295 -9.66 36.31 -11.91
C ASP A 295 -9.26 37.01 -13.22
N LEU A 296 -8.72 38.22 -13.08
CA LEU A 296 -8.01 38.91 -14.15
C LEU A 296 -6.52 38.96 -13.80
N LEU A 297 -5.69 38.33 -14.61
CA LEU A 297 -4.24 38.30 -14.45
C LEU A 297 -3.55 39.11 -15.55
N ALA A 298 -2.36 39.63 -15.27
CA ALA A 298 -1.54 40.30 -16.26
C ALA A 298 -0.97 39.30 -17.28
N GLY A 299 -0.41 39.79 -18.38
CA GLY A 299 0.14 38.95 -19.46
C GLY A 299 1.33 38.04 -19.10
N ASP A 300 1.75 37.98 -17.83
CA ASP A 300 2.66 36.97 -17.30
C ASP A 300 1.94 35.71 -16.78
N GLY A 301 0.60 35.70 -16.79
CA GLY A 301 -0.25 34.59 -16.33
C GLY A 301 -0.25 34.38 -14.81
N ARG A 302 0.34 35.28 -14.03
CA ARG A 302 0.56 35.07 -12.59
C ARG A 302 0.25 36.29 -11.72
N THR A 303 0.47 37.49 -12.24
CA THR A 303 0.22 38.71 -11.48
C THR A 303 -1.27 39.02 -11.50
N LEU A 304 -1.95 38.82 -10.36
CA LEU A 304 -3.34 39.19 -10.18
C LEU A 304 -3.53 40.71 -10.35
N VAL A 305 -4.42 41.10 -11.25
CA VAL A 305 -4.83 42.48 -11.52
C VAL A 305 -6.10 42.81 -10.75
N ASP A 306 -7.09 41.93 -10.83
CA ASP A 306 -8.38 42.08 -10.15
C ASP A 306 -9.01 40.70 -9.93
N ARG A 307 -9.91 40.59 -8.93
CA ARG A 307 -10.61 39.35 -8.57
C ARG A 307 -12.04 39.65 -8.17
N SER A 308 -12.95 38.82 -8.64
CA SER A 308 -14.33 38.79 -8.20
C SER A 308 -14.67 37.34 -7.79
N ALA A 309 -15.07 37.18 -6.52
CA ALA A 309 -15.40 35.89 -5.91
C ALA A 309 -16.64 36.06 -5.02
N GLY A 310 -17.71 36.57 -5.64
CA GLY A 310 -19.01 36.77 -5.02
C GLY A 310 -19.75 35.45 -4.78
N ALA A 311 -20.96 35.56 -4.23
CA ALA A 311 -21.88 34.43 -4.06
C ALA A 311 -23.13 34.57 -4.95
N GLY A 312 -23.06 35.46 -5.94
CA GLY A 312 -24.18 35.81 -6.80
C GLY A 312 -23.95 35.35 -8.22
N ASP A 313 -24.95 35.57 -9.07
CA ASP A 313 -24.95 35.14 -10.46
C ASP A 313 -24.02 35.98 -11.37
N THR A 314 -23.23 36.90 -10.82
CA THR A 314 -22.44 37.86 -11.59
C THR A 314 -21.11 38.15 -10.91
N GLU A 315 -20.02 37.97 -11.66
CA GLU A 315 -18.67 38.35 -11.28
C GLU A 315 -18.13 39.41 -12.25
N VAL A 316 -17.40 40.40 -11.74
CA VAL A 316 -16.88 41.50 -12.56
C VAL A 316 -15.46 41.84 -12.18
N VAL A 317 -14.56 41.79 -13.16
CA VAL A 317 -13.16 42.21 -13.01
C VAL A 317 -12.81 43.30 -14.00
N THR A 318 -11.92 44.21 -13.60
CA THR A 318 -11.58 45.39 -14.39
C THR A 318 -10.08 45.68 -14.44
N ALA A 319 -9.62 46.22 -15.57
CA ALA A 319 -8.30 46.81 -15.69
C ALA A 319 -8.39 48.24 -16.24
N ALA A 320 -7.89 49.20 -15.46
CA ALA A 320 -7.78 50.59 -15.89
C ALA A 320 -6.83 50.75 -17.10
N PRO A 321 -6.98 51.82 -17.91
CA PRO A 321 -6.03 52.15 -18.97
C PRO A 321 -4.57 52.14 -18.47
N GLY A 322 -3.63 51.73 -19.32
CA GLY A 322 -2.24 51.56 -18.93
C GLY A 322 -1.40 50.76 -19.93
N ALA A 323 -0.09 50.67 -19.66
CA ALA A 323 0.87 50.03 -20.57
C ALA A 323 0.74 48.50 -20.71
N ARG A 324 -0.04 47.85 -19.84
CA ARG A 324 -0.34 46.41 -19.96
C ARG A 324 -1.44 46.22 -21.00
N THR A 325 -1.14 45.46 -22.05
CA THR A 325 -2.04 45.26 -23.20
C THR A 325 -2.55 43.84 -23.32
N ARG A 326 -1.98 42.87 -22.60
CA ARG A 326 -2.40 41.47 -22.61
C ARG A 326 -2.78 41.05 -21.20
N PHE A 327 -3.92 40.37 -21.08
CA PHE A 327 -4.49 39.88 -19.83
C PHE A 327 -4.95 38.44 -19.99
N PHE A 328 -4.87 37.67 -18.91
CA PHE A 328 -5.53 36.39 -18.81
C PHE A 328 -6.79 36.53 -17.97
N VAL A 329 -7.87 35.92 -18.41
CA VAL A 329 -9.11 35.76 -17.66
C VAL A 329 -9.15 34.31 -17.24
N ARG A 330 -9.32 34.05 -15.95
CA ARG A 330 -9.43 32.70 -15.41
C ARG A 330 -10.77 32.56 -14.74
N VAL A 331 -11.57 31.62 -15.21
CA VAL A 331 -12.83 31.20 -14.61
C VAL A 331 -12.58 29.90 -13.86
N TYR A 332 -13.01 29.81 -12.61
CA TYR A 332 -12.75 28.61 -11.81
C TYR A 332 -13.82 28.41 -10.73
N GLY A 333 -13.95 27.19 -10.24
CA GLY A 333 -14.90 26.81 -9.19
C GLY A 333 -14.30 25.89 -8.14
N ALA A 334 -15.16 25.29 -7.31
CA ALA A 334 -14.77 24.15 -6.49
C ALA A 334 -14.51 22.92 -7.39
N PRO A 335 -13.74 21.91 -6.94
CA PRO A 335 -13.39 20.74 -7.77
C PRO A 335 -14.60 19.96 -8.33
N GLU A 336 -15.75 20.03 -7.67
CA GLU A 336 -16.99 19.39 -8.10
C GLU A 336 -17.92 20.30 -8.92
N THR A 337 -17.56 21.57 -9.10
CA THR A 337 -18.40 22.54 -9.79
C THR A 337 -18.54 22.17 -11.25
N GLN A 338 -19.78 22.10 -11.71
CA GLN A 338 -20.15 22.05 -13.12
C GLN A 338 -21.13 23.19 -13.38
N ASN A 339 -20.79 24.14 -14.24
CA ASN A 339 -21.72 25.23 -14.54
C ASN A 339 -21.49 25.84 -15.92
N GLY A 340 -22.60 26.26 -16.55
CA GLY A 340 -22.56 27.04 -17.78
C GLY A 340 -22.51 28.53 -17.46
N TYR A 341 -21.76 29.29 -18.24
CA TYR A 341 -21.61 30.73 -18.04
C TYR A 341 -21.51 31.51 -19.36
N GLN A 342 -21.53 32.83 -19.24
CA GLN A 342 -21.34 33.77 -20.34
C GLN A 342 -20.31 34.81 -19.91
N LEU A 343 -19.38 35.13 -20.82
CA LEU A 343 -18.45 36.25 -20.65
C LEU A 343 -18.86 37.42 -21.55
N THR A 344 -18.85 38.62 -20.98
CA THR A 344 -18.94 39.88 -21.74
C THR A 344 -17.65 40.66 -21.55
N ILE A 345 -16.96 40.92 -22.65
CA ILE A 345 -15.69 41.63 -22.67
C ILE A 345 -15.92 43.00 -23.30
N GLU A 346 -15.76 44.05 -22.49
CA GLU A 346 -15.92 45.43 -22.93
C GLU A 346 -14.58 46.17 -22.91
N LEU A 347 -14.25 46.79 -24.05
CA LEU A 347 -13.10 47.67 -24.21
C LEU A 347 -13.58 49.09 -24.50
N THR A 348 -13.40 50.00 -23.54
CA THR A 348 -13.86 51.39 -23.67
C THR A 348 -12.69 52.36 -23.55
N GLU A 349 -12.57 53.33 -24.44
CA GLU A 349 -11.61 54.43 -24.29
C GLU A 349 -12.12 55.43 -23.24
N GLU A 350 -11.26 55.82 -22.30
CA GLU A 350 -11.54 56.99 -21.45
C GLU A 350 -11.37 58.26 -22.29
N ARG A 351 -12.46 59.04 -22.40
CA ARG A 351 -12.49 60.32 -23.12
C ARG A 351 -11.75 61.45 -22.41
#